data_AF-B4W425-F1
#
_entry.id   AF-B4W425-F1
#
_cell.length_a   1.000
_cell.length_b   1.000
_cell.length_c   1.000
_cell.angle_alpha   90.00
_cell.angle_beta   90.00
_cell.angle_gamma   90.00
#
_symmetry.space_group_name_H-M   'P 1'
#
loop_
_entity.id
_entity.type
_entity.pdbx_description
1 polymer ?
#
loop_
_entity_poly.entity_id
_entity_poly.type
_entity_poly.pdbx_seq_one_letter_code
_entity_poly.pdbx_strand_id
1 'polypeptide(L)'
;MMQLRPSLPPDPRLLVVEVTENDIQSLEQWPMTDALMHQLLSQLKQHQPTVVGLDMYRDIPIPPGNSQLTQLFKNSDNIIPICRLGNETSRGTPPPEGVSQDQVGFADLAIDEGGVVRRALLFHNADIPEGCTTRFSFNFQLARYYLEQKGIEPQTIQQNGKEYLKWGDIVFKPLSPTSGGYQQADTGGYQILLNYRTGQKLADSVTLTDVFEDRVDPSLVKDRIVLIGVSDPAENDLFSTPYSSQGEVLQKMPGVVVHGHIVSQLLSTVLDGRPLLGFWSEWEEILWILGWALVGGSLTWKIRHPLVLGLSTIGALIVVFGIGFFIFTQYGWIPVVAPAFALMSIPIVNISLRLLEFILNILIHAWLTEFF
;
A
#
# COMPACT_ATOMS: atom_id res chain seq x y z
N MET A 1 -9.09 3.56 10.19
CA MET A 1 -10.21 3.08 9.34
C MET A 1 -9.90 1.73 8.71
N MET A 2 -8.79 1.57 7.97
CA MET A 2 -8.42 0.28 7.34
C MET A 2 -8.44 -0.91 8.33
N GLN A 3 -7.81 -0.75 9.48
CA GLN A 3 -7.74 -1.79 10.53
C GLN A 3 -9.09 -2.18 11.15
N LEU A 4 -10.12 -1.34 11.04
CA LEU A 4 -11.43 -1.58 11.66
C LEU A 4 -12.39 -2.34 10.73
N ARG A 5 -11.93 -2.72 9.54
CA ARG A 5 -12.74 -3.46 8.57
C ARG A 5 -12.77 -4.95 8.90
N PRO A 6 -13.86 -5.65 8.52
CA PRO A 6 -13.93 -7.11 8.68
C PRO A 6 -12.76 -7.81 7.99
N SER A 7 -12.24 -8.87 8.60
CA SER A 7 -11.19 -9.70 7.99
C SER A 7 -11.69 -10.41 6.74
N LEU A 8 -10.80 -10.55 5.77
CA LEU A 8 -10.94 -11.37 4.58
C LEU A 8 -10.10 -12.64 4.76
N PRO A 9 -10.53 -13.77 4.17
CA PRO A 9 -9.72 -14.99 4.19
C PRO A 9 -8.40 -14.77 3.43
N PRO A 10 -7.35 -15.58 3.68
CA PRO A 10 -6.14 -15.58 2.85
C PRO A 10 -6.48 -15.73 1.35
N ASP A 11 -5.66 -15.17 0.47
CA ASP A 11 -5.84 -15.29 -0.97
C ASP A 11 -5.31 -16.65 -1.46
N PRO A 12 -6.18 -17.56 -1.93
CA PRO A 12 -5.77 -18.91 -2.29
C PRO A 12 -4.98 -18.98 -3.60
N ARG A 13 -4.86 -17.87 -4.33
CA ARG A 13 -4.09 -17.79 -5.59
C ARG A 13 -2.61 -17.51 -5.35
N LEU A 14 -2.21 -17.22 -4.12
CA LEU A 14 -0.86 -16.81 -3.75
C LEU A 14 -0.23 -17.82 -2.79
N LEU A 15 1.08 -17.95 -2.86
CA LEU A 15 1.94 -18.58 -1.86
C LEU A 15 3.12 -17.63 -1.60
N VAL A 16 3.47 -17.42 -0.34
CA VAL A 16 4.69 -16.68 0.03
C VAL A 16 5.75 -17.68 0.50
N VAL A 17 6.90 -17.69 -0.15
CA VAL A 17 8.11 -18.39 0.30
C VAL A 17 8.96 -17.35 1.04
N GLU A 18 8.98 -17.46 2.35
CA GLU A 18 9.67 -16.53 3.25
C GLU A 18 11.11 -17.00 3.46
N VAL A 19 12.08 -16.11 3.21
CA VAL A 19 13.45 -16.30 3.68
C VAL A 19 13.57 -15.63 5.05
N THR A 20 13.53 -16.45 6.10
CA THR A 20 13.54 -16.01 7.50
C THR A 20 14.96 -15.84 8.03
N GLU A 21 15.10 -15.20 9.19
CA GLU A 21 16.39 -15.08 9.90
C GLU A 21 17.03 -16.46 10.15
N ASN A 22 16.22 -17.45 10.54
CA ASN A 22 16.69 -18.83 10.75
C ASN A 22 17.20 -19.48 9.46
N ASP A 23 16.54 -19.22 8.32
CA ASP A 23 17.01 -19.70 7.02
C ASP A 23 18.37 -19.06 6.69
N ILE A 24 18.50 -17.74 6.86
CA ILE A 24 19.73 -16.98 6.61
C ILE A 24 20.89 -17.49 7.47
N GLN A 25 20.66 -17.68 8.77
CA GLN A 25 21.66 -18.22 9.69
C GLN A 25 22.08 -19.64 9.30
N SER A 26 21.14 -20.47 8.86
CA SER A 26 21.40 -21.87 8.46
C SER A 26 22.19 -21.99 7.15
N LEU A 27 22.13 -20.98 6.28
CA LEU A 27 22.86 -20.96 5.02
C LEU A 27 24.36 -20.65 5.16
N GLU A 28 24.79 -20.11 6.31
CA GLU A 28 26.16 -19.64 6.61
C GLU A 28 26.72 -18.55 5.66
N GLN A 29 26.05 -18.27 4.54
CA GLN A 29 26.40 -17.26 3.55
C GLN A 29 25.13 -16.55 3.05
N TRP A 30 25.12 -15.23 3.19
CA TRP A 30 24.03 -14.36 2.72
C TRP A 30 24.58 -13.13 1.98
N PRO A 31 24.01 -12.74 0.82
CA PRO A 31 22.90 -13.40 0.11
C PRO A 31 23.25 -14.79 -0.44
N MET A 32 22.24 -15.65 -0.61
CA MET A 32 22.45 -17.04 -1.07
C MET A 32 23.07 -17.09 -2.48
N THR A 33 23.89 -18.12 -2.73
CA THR A 33 24.56 -18.35 -4.01
C THR A 33 23.57 -18.59 -5.16
N ASP A 34 24.01 -18.35 -6.39
CA ASP A 34 23.19 -18.56 -7.59
C ASP A 34 22.86 -20.04 -7.80
N ALA A 35 23.70 -20.96 -7.31
CA ALA A 35 23.41 -22.40 -7.28
C ALA A 35 22.20 -22.72 -6.38
N LEU A 36 22.14 -22.13 -5.18
CA LEU A 36 21.00 -22.30 -4.27
C LEU A 36 19.74 -21.63 -4.83
N MET A 37 19.87 -20.45 -5.43
CA MET A 37 18.76 -19.77 -6.10
C MET A 37 18.21 -20.61 -7.26
N HIS A 38 19.10 -21.17 -8.09
CA HIS A 38 18.72 -22.08 -9.17
C HIS A 38 18.00 -23.32 -8.63
N GLN A 39 18.50 -23.92 -7.54
CA GLN A 39 17.87 -25.07 -6.88
C GLN A 39 16.45 -24.73 -6.40
N LEU A 40 16.30 -23.61 -5.68
CA LEU A 40 15.02 -23.13 -5.16
C LEU A 40 13.98 -22.97 -6.28
N LEU A 41 14.34 -22.20 -7.31
CA LEU A 41 13.45 -21.94 -8.45
C LEU A 41 13.14 -23.24 -9.21
N SER A 42 14.12 -24.13 -9.36
CA SER A 42 13.92 -25.42 -10.04
C SER A 42 12.96 -26.33 -9.27
N GLN A 43 13.08 -26.43 -7.95
CA GLN A 43 12.17 -27.23 -7.11
C GLN A 43 10.74 -26.69 -7.19
N LEU A 44 10.55 -25.37 -7.00
CA LEU A 44 9.22 -24.75 -7.10
C LEU A 44 8.60 -24.99 -8.48
N LYS A 45 9.38 -24.87 -9.56
CA LYS A 45 8.89 -25.11 -10.92
C LYS A 45 8.42 -26.53 -11.18
N GLN A 46 8.95 -27.54 -10.48
CA GLN A 46 8.47 -28.93 -10.64
C GLN A 46 6.99 -29.08 -10.28
N HIS A 47 6.48 -28.23 -9.39
CA HIS A 47 5.08 -28.22 -9.00
C HIS A 47 4.19 -27.31 -9.86
N GLN A 48 4.71 -26.79 -10.98
CA GLN A 48 3.94 -26.06 -11.99
C GLN A 48 3.18 -24.82 -11.45
N PRO A 49 3.88 -23.84 -10.83
CA PRO A 49 3.28 -22.56 -10.50
C PRO A 49 2.93 -21.81 -11.79
N THR A 50 1.87 -20.99 -11.74
CA THR A 50 1.51 -20.13 -12.88
C THR A 50 2.63 -19.11 -13.13
N VAL A 51 3.14 -18.48 -12.08
CA VAL A 51 4.26 -17.54 -12.16
C VAL A 51 4.99 -17.50 -10.81
N VAL A 52 6.31 -17.32 -10.87
CA VAL A 52 7.19 -17.16 -9.71
C VAL A 52 7.74 -15.74 -9.73
N GLY A 53 7.45 -14.98 -8.67
CA GLY A 53 8.03 -13.67 -8.42
C GLY A 53 9.22 -13.78 -7.47
N LEU A 54 10.36 -13.22 -7.87
CA LEU A 54 11.59 -13.23 -7.10
C LEU A 54 11.89 -11.81 -6.60
N ASP A 55 11.50 -11.51 -5.37
CA ASP A 55 11.72 -10.24 -4.67
C ASP A 55 13.07 -10.24 -3.95
N MET A 56 14.13 -10.54 -4.70
CA MET A 56 15.52 -10.52 -4.24
C MET A 56 16.42 -10.09 -5.40
N TYR A 57 17.26 -9.07 -5.18
CA TYR A 57 18.16 -8.58 -6.22
C TYR A 57 19.17 -9.64 -6.66
N ARG A 58 19.40 -9.71 -7.97
CA ARG A 58 20.34 -10.62 -8.64
C ARG A 58 21.07 -9.92 -9.80
N ASP A 59 21.34 -8.64 -9.65
CA ASP A 59 22.13 -7.84 -10.59
C ASP A 59 23.61 -8.22 -10.59
N ILE A 60 24.16 -8.52 -9.40
CA ILE A 60 25.54 -8.99 -9.23
C ILE A 60 25.52 -10.53 -9.06
N PRO A 61 26.25 -11.28 -9.89
CA PRO A 61 26.34 -12.73 -9.77
C PRO A 61 26.94 -13.17 -8.43
N ILE A 62 26.33 -14.16 -7.76
CA ILE A 62 26.81 -14.70 -6.48
C ILE A 62 27.29 -16.14 -6.70
N PRO A 63 28.58 -16.36 -7.00
CA PRO A 63 29.08 -17.70 -7.32
C PRO A 63 29.00 -18.66 -6.12
N PRO A 64 28.90 -19.99 -6.36
CA PRO A 64 28.83 -20.65 -7.68
C PRO A 64 27.42 -20.69 -8.26
N GLY A 65 27.27 -21.11 -9.52
CA GLY A 65 25.98 -21.44 -10.15
C GLY A 65 25.41 -20.39 -11.12
N ASN A 66 26.18 -19.34 -11.43
CA ASN A 66 25.72 -18.19 -12.19
C ASN A 66 25.22 -18.59 -13.59
N SER A 67 25.95 -19.46 -14.30
CA SER A 67 25.57 -19.87 -15.66
C SER A 67 24.26 -20.65 -15.69
N GLN A 68 24.02 -21.52 -14.71
CA GLN A 68 22.77 -22.28 -14.57
C GLN A 68 21.60 -21.35 -14.26
N LEU A 69 21.78 -20.39 -13.35
CA LEU A 69 20.74 -19.43 -13.00
C LEU A 69 20.39 -18.52 -14.19
N THR A 70 21.38 -17.98 -14.89
CA THR A 70 21.17 -17.17 -16.10
C THR A 70 20.47 -17.95 -17.21
N GLN A 71 20.80 -19.23 -17.40
CA GLN A 71 20.09 -20.10 -18.34
C GLN A 71 18.65 -20.36 -17.90
N LEU A 72 18.40 -20.54 -16.61
CA LEU A 72 17.06 -20.72 -16.08
C LEU A 72 16.20 -19.48 -16.35
N PHE A 73 16.71 -18.27 -16.11
CA PHE A 73 15.98 -17.04 -16.43
C PHE A 73 15.65 -16.91 -17.92
N LYS A 74 16.62 -17.17 -18.81
CA LYS A 74 16.44 -17.12 -20.27
C LYS A 74 15.40 -18.12 -20.79
N ASN A 75 15.25 -19.26 -20.12
CA ASN A 75 14.38 -20.35 -20.55
C ASN A 75 13.04 -20.38 -19.82
N SER A 76 12.74 -19.37 -18.99
CA SER A 76 11.57 -19.38 -18.10
C SER A 76 10.81 -18.06 -18.14
N ASP A 77 9.84 -17.95 -19.04
CA ASP A 77 9.01 -16.75 -19.15
C ASP A 77 8.15 -16.50 -17.90
N ASN A 78 7.94 -17.52 -17.07
CA ASN A 78 7.13 -17.48 -15.85
C ASN A 78 7.94 -17.20 -14.57
N ILE A 79 9.22 -16.81 -14.67
CA ILE A 79 10.00 -16.29 -13.55
C ILE A 79 10.20 -14.80 -13.75
N ILE A 80 9.68 -13.99 -12.82
CA ILE A 80 9.74 -12.54 -12.85
C ILE A 80 10.65 -12.09 -11.72
N PRO A 81 11.92 -11.73 -11.98
CA PRO A 81 12.77 -11.11 -10.97
C PRO A 81 12.46 -9.62 -10.84
N ILE A 82 13.10 -9.01 -9.84
CA ILE A 82 13.03 -7.57 -9.60
C ILE A 82 14.22 -6.81 -10.17
N CYS A 83 14.00 -5.52 -10.40
CA CYS A 83 15.03 -4.49 -10.50
C CYS A 83 14.60 -3.25 -9.69
N ARG A 84 15.45 -2.23 -9.59
CA ARG A 84 15.14 -1.00 -8.86
C ARG A 84 15.37 0.22 -9.75
N LEU A 85 14.37 1.11 -9.81
CA LEU A 85 14.45 2.33 -10.58
C LEU A 85 15.59 3.22 -10.10
N GLY A 86 16.23 3.91 -11.05
CA GLY A 86 17.18 4.98 -10.76
C GLY A 86 16.48 6.28 -10.37
N ASN A 87 17.22 7.17 -9.73
CA ASN A 87 16.79 8.55 -9.44
C ASN A 87 17.99 9.51 -9.59
N GLU A 88 17.82 10.78 -9.26
CA GLU A 88 18.88 11.80 -9.42
C GLU A 88 20.18 11.47 -8.66
N THR A 89 20.10 10.65 -7.62
CA THR A 89 21.20 10.30 -6.71
C THR A 89 21.70 8.86 -6.84
N SER A 90 20.99 8.01 -7.59
CA SER A 90 21.24 6.58 -7.70
C SER A 90 20.97 6.09 -9.12
N ARG A 91 21.89 5.29 -9.66
CA ARG A 91 21.70 4.65 -10.96
C ARG A 91 20.64 3.52 -10.95
N GLY A 92 20.08 3.20 -9.78
CA GLY A 92 19.18 2.06 -9.63
C GLY A 92 19.92 0.72 -9.67
N THR A 93 19.16 -0.36 -9.63
CA THR A 93 19.66 -1.74 -9.67
C THR A 93 19.13 -2.40 -10.94
N PRO A 94 19.97 -2.86 -11.88
CA PRO A 94 19.50 -3.46 -13.11
C PRO A 94 18.87 -4.84 -12.88
N PRO A 95 18.13 -5.39 -13.86
CA PRO A 95 17.69 -6.78 -13.83
C PRO A 95 18.87 -7.77 -13.80
N PRO A 96 18.63 -9.03 -13.41
CA PRO A 96 19.61 -10.11 -13.55
C PRO A 96 20.03 -10.32 -15.00
N GLU A 97 21.25 -10.81 -15.22
CA GLU A 97 21.76 -11.08 -16.56
C GLU A 97 20.84 -12.07 -17.30
N GLY A 98 20.50 -11.76 -18.55
CA GLY A 98 19.69 -12.63 -19.41
C GLY A 98 18.18 -12.47 -19.26
N VAL A 99 17.71 -11.57 -18.40
CA VAL A 99 16.28 -11.25 -18.26
C VAL A 99 15.90 -10.10 -19.19
N SER A 100 14.79 -10.25 -19.93
CA SER A 100 14.27 -9.18 -20.79
C SER A 100 13.51 -8.12 -19.98
N GLN A 101 13.34 -6.92 -20.55
CA GLN A 101 12.61 -5.84 -19.86
C GLN A 101 11.11 -6.15 -19.66
N ASP A 102 10.54 -7.04 -20.48
CA ASP A 102 9.15 -7.47 -20.37
C ASP A 102 8.95 -8.59 -19.33
N GLN A 103 10.05 -9.24 -18.90
CA GLN A 103 10.08 -10.33 -17.91
C GLN A 103 10.55 -9.86 -16.52
N VAL A 104 10.95 -8.59 -16.36
CA VAL A 104 11.28 -7.98 -15.07
C VAL A 104 10.22 -6.98 -14.65
N GLY A 105 10.07 -6.76 -13.35
CA GLY A 105 9.35 -5.59 -12.83
C GLY A 105 10.14 -4.85 -11.76
N PHE A 106 9.95 -3.53 -11.66
CA PHE A 106 10.61 -2.75 -10.62
C PHE A 106 9.98 -3.00 -9.24
N ALA A 107 10.81 -3.06 -8.19
CA ALA A 107 10.38 -3.29 -6.80
C ALA A 107 9.95 -2.00 -6.07
N ASP A 108 10.12 -0.83 -6.68
CA ASP A 108 9.83 0.45 -6.04
C ASP A 108 8.36 0.57 -5.58
N LEU A 109 8.18 0.95 -4.31
CA LEU A 109 6.89 1.20 -3.68
C LEU A 109 6.64 2.69 -3.52
N ALA A 110 5.39 3.12 -3.72
CA ALA A 110 4.97 4.49 -3.45
C ALA A 110 4.76 4.69 -1.94
N ILE A 111 5.68 5.42 -1.32
CA ILE A 111 5.70 5.70 0.12
C ILE A 111 5.07 7.08 0.36
N ASP A 112 4.09 7.18 1.26
CA ASP A 112 3.51 8.47 1.65
C ASP A 112 4.42 9.24 2.61
N GLU A 113 4.16 10.53 2.76
CA GLU A 113 4.66 11.29 3.91
C GLU A 113 4.35 10.55 5.22
N GLY A 114 5.36 10.45 6.09
CA GLY A 114 5.31 9.62 7.29
C GLY A 114 5.72 8.15 7.08
N GLY A 115 6.19 7.77 5.88
CA GLY A 115 6.83 6.48 5.62
C GLY A 115 5.87 5.30 5.46
N VAL A 116 4.57 5.55 5.28
CA VAL A 116 3.55 4.51 5.21
C VAL A 116 3.19 4.21 3.77
N VAL A 117 3.20 2.93 3.39
CA VAL A 117 2.77 2.50 2.06
C VAL A 117 1.24 2.45 2.02
N ARG A 118 0.62 3.33 1.23
CA ARG A 118 -0.84 3.39 1.02
C ARG A 118 -1.23 3.37 -0.45
N ARG A 119 -0.24 3.36 -1.35
CA ARG A 119 -0.39 3.49 -2.79
C ARG A 119 0.36 2.36 -3.51
N ALA A 120 -0.24 1.82 -4.56
CA ALA A 120 0.41 0.90 -5.48
C ALA A 120 0.86 1.69 -6.70
N LEU A 121 2.17 1.69 -6.99
CA LEU A 121 2.70 2.09 -8.29
C LEU A 121 2.64 0.88 -9.23
N LEU A 122 1.89 1.00 -10.33
CA LEU A 122 1.69 -0.10 -11.29
C LEU A 122 2.66 -0.01 -12.47
N PHE A 123 2.88 1.19 -12.99
CA PHE A 123 3.81 1.43 -14.09
C PHE A 123 4.18 2.91 -14.17
N HIS A 124 5.21 3.25 -14.96
CA HIS A 124 5.59 4.63 -15.24
C HIS A 124 5.89 4.84 -16.73
N ASN A 125 5.91 6.11 -17.14
CA ASN A 125 6.27 6.54 -18.49
C ASN A 125 7.58 7.35 -18.51
N ALA A 126 8.31 7.43 -17.40
CA ALA A 126 9.63 8.05 -17.36
C ALA A 126 10.64 7.31 -18.24
N ASP A 127 11.46 8.06 -18.97
CA ASP A 127 12.58 7.52 -19.74
C ASP A 127 13.79 7.36 -18.82
N ILE A 128 14.09 6.12 -18.46
CA ILE A 128 15.20 5.76 -17.56
C ILE A 128 16.32 5.16 -18.42
N PRO A 129 17.47 5.84 -18.58
CA PRO A 129 18.51 5.41 -19.52
C PRO A 129 19.38 4.28 -19.00
N GLU A 130 19.50 4.11 -17.67
CA GLU A 130 20.39 3.15 -17.03
C GLU A 130 19.71 2.45 -15.84
N GLY A 131 20.21 1.27 -15.46
CA GLY A 131 19.68 0.49 -14.35
C GLY A 131 18.45 -0.31 -14.74
N CYS A 132 17.34 -0.08 -14.03
CA CYS A 132 16.04 -0.74 -14.26
C CYS A 132 15.24 0.07 -15.28
N THR A 133 15.15 -0.43 -16.52
CA THR A 133 14.50 0.29 -17.63
C THR A 133 13.11 -0.22 -17.97
N THR A 134 12.61 -1.23 -17.23
CA THR A 134 11.23 -1.70 -17.35
C THR A 134 10.25 -0.63 -16.91
N ARG A 135 9.10 -0.56 -17.59
CA ARG A 135 8.03 0.39 -17.27
C ARG A 135 7.05 -0.15 -16.25
N PHE A 136 7.08 -1.44 -15.95
CA PHE A 136 6.06 -2.11 -15.16
C PHE A 136 6.61 -2.51 -13.78
N SER A 137 5.78 -2.36 -12.76
CA SER A 137 6.15 -2.79 -11.42
C SER A 137 6.14 -4.31 -11.31
N PHE A 138 6.91 -4.84 -10.37
CA PHE A 138 6.97 -6.26 -10.05
C PHE A 138 5.59 -6.85 -9.75
N ASN A 139 4.79 -6.16 -8.93
CA ASN A 139 3.45 -6.59 -8.59
C ASN A 139 2.48 -6.55 -9.79
N PHE A 140 2.62 -5.57 -10.70
CA PHE A 140 1.83 -5.51 -11.92
C PHE A 140 2.19 -6.65 -12.88
N GLN A 141 3.48 -6.93 -13.08
CA GLN A 141 3.96 -7.99 -13.96
C GLN A 141 3.48 -9.38 -13.53
N LEU A 142 3.47 -9.66 -12.22
CA LEU A 142 2.93 -10.93 -11.69
C LEU A 142 1.43 -11.08 -11.94
N ALA A 143 0.66 -10.03 -11.64
CA ALA A 143 -0.77 -10.02 -11.92
C ALA A 143 -1.05 -10.12 -13.42
N ARG A 144 -0.23 -9.46 -14.25
CA ARG A 144 -0.29 -9.46 -15.71
C ARG A 144 -0.13 -10.87 -16.24
N TYR A 145 0.98 -11.51 -15.91
CA TYR A 145 1.25 -12.87 -16.34
C TYR A 145 0.11 -13.82 -15.93
N TYR A 146 -0.33 -13.76 -14.67
CA TYR A 146 -1.39 -14.65 -14.17
C TYR A 146 -2.73 -14.47 -14.90
N LEU A 147 -3.12 -13.23 -15.19
CA LEU A 147 -4.39 -12.92 -15.86
C LEU A 147 -4.31 -13.18 -17.38
N GLU A 148 -3.16 -13.00 -18.00
CA GLU A 148 -2.91 -13.36 -19.40
C GLU A 148 -3.05 -14.88 -19.62
N GLN A 149 -2.61 -15.72 -18.68
CA GLN A 149 -2.86 -17.17 -18.71
C GLN A 149 -4.36 -17.54 -18.65
N LYS A 150 -5.21 -16.59 -18.25
CA LYS A 150 -6.67 -16.71 -18.25
C LYS A 150 -7.33 -15.99 -19.43
N GLY A 151 -6.55 -15.46 -20.37
CA GLY A 151 -7.04 -14.71 -21.53
C GLY A 151 -7.52 -13.29 -21.20
N ILE A 152 -7.09 -12.71 -20.07
CA ILE A 152 -7.50 -11.38 -19.61
C ILE A 152 -6.32 -10.42 -19.68
N GLU A 153 -6.19 -9.73 -20.81
CA GLU A 153 -5.11 -8.77 -21.07
C GLU A 153 -5.46 -7.35 -20.57
N PRO A 154 -4.48 -6.57 -20.10
CA PRO A 154 -4.67 -5.15 -19.83
C PRO A 154 -4.83 -4.35 -21.13
N GLN A 155 -5.70 -3.35 -21.11
CA GLN A 155 -6.02 -2.49 -22.24
C GLN A 155 -5.89 -1.02 -21.85
N THR A 156 -5.43 -0.19 -22.77
CA THR A 156 -5.49 1.27 -22.62
C THR A 156 -6.77 1.81 -23.24
N ILE A 157 -7.56 2.54 -22.47
CA ILE A 157 -8.75 3.24 -22.97
C ILE A 157 -8.59 4.76 -22.81
N GLN A 158 -9.24 5.51 -23.69
CA GLN A 158 -9.31 6.97 -23.64
C GLN A 158 -10.68 7.40 -23.12
N GLN A 159 -10.71 8.21 -22.06
CA GLN A 159 -11.94 8.84 -21.57
C GLN A 159 -11.65 10.31 -21.24
N ASN A 160 -12.45 11.24 -21.78
CA ASN A 160 -12.29 12.68 -21.56
C ASN A 160 -10.87 13.20 -21.83
N GLY A 161 -10.20 12.66 -22.86
CA GLY A 161 -8.82 13.03 -23.23
C GLY A 161 -7.74 12.51 -22.28
N LYS A 162 -8.06 11.54 -21.41
CA LYS A 162 -7.11 10.88 -20.51
C LYS A 162 -7.06 9.38 -20.76
N GLU A 163 -5.87 8.81 -20.62
CA GLU A 163 -5.62 7.38 -20.69
C GLU A 163 -5.88 6.69 -19.36
N TYR A 164 -6.58 5.55 -19.42
CA TYR A 164 -6.85 4.71 -18.27
C TYR A 164 -6.49 3.26 -18.57
N LEU A 165 -5.98 2.56 -17.56
CA LEU A 165 -5.86 1.12 -17.56
C LEU A 165 -7.27 0.53 -17.39
N LYS A 166 -7.71 -0.20 -18.41
CA LYS A 166 -8.85 -1.12 -18.32
C LYS A 166 -8.31 -2.54 -18.24
N TRP A 167 -8.81 -3.33 -17.30
CA TRP A 167 -8.39 -4.72 -17.17
C TRP A 167 -9.61 -5.60 -16.84
N GLY A 168 -9.93 -6.52 -17.75
CA GLY A 168 -11.25 -7.15 -17.77
C GLY A 168 -12.33 -6.08 -17.96
N ASP A 169 -13.33 -6.05 -17.08
CA ASP A 169 -14.41 -5.06 -17.11
C ASP A 169 -14.15 -3.83 -16.22
N ILE A 170 -13.00 -3.78 -15.54
CA ILE A 170 -12.69 -2.74 -14.56
C ILE A 170 -11.80 -1.66 -15.16
N VAL A 171 -12.16 -0.40 -14.92
CA VAL A 171 -11.31 0.76 -15.21
C VAL A 171 -10.62 1.20 -13.93
N PHE A 172 -9.30 1.08 -13.89
CA PHE A 172 -8.49 1.62 -12.82
C PHE A 172 -8.37 3.12 -13.04
N LYS A 173 -8.59 3.92 -11.99
CA LYS A 173 -8.43 5.37 -12.05
C LYS A 173 -7.16 5.74 -11.27
N PRO A 174 -6.19 6.43 -11.89
CA PRO A 174 -4.96 6.79 -11.21
C PRO A 174 -5.23 7.92 -10.21
N LEU A 175 -4.36 8.01 -9.21
CA LEU A 175 -4.31 9.13 -8.28
C LEU A 175 -3.91 10.43 -9.00
N SER A 176 -4.53 11.51 -8.61
CA SER A 176 -4.08 12.89 -8.84
C SER A 176 -3.47 13.47 -7.57
N PRO A 177 -2.68 14.56 -7.65
CA PRO A 177 -2.08 15.20 -6.47
C PRO A 177 -3.09 15.66 -5.41
N THR A 178 -4.36 15.80 -5.78
CA THR A 178 -5.48 16.27 -4.94
C THR A 178 -6.55 15.20 -4.71
N SER A 179 -6.22 13.92 -4.96
CA SER A 179 -7.18 12.83 -4.77
C SER A 179 -7.45 12.55 -3.29
N GLY A 180 -8.70 12.68 -2.85
CA GLY A 180 -9.07 12.41 -1.46
C GLY A 180 -8.37 13.37 -0.49
N GLY A 181 -7.83 12.82 0.61
CA GLY A 181 -7.09 13.61 1.60
C GLY A 181 -5.69 14.07 1.17
N TYR A 182 -5.23 13.77 -0.04
CA TYR A 182 -3.92 14.22 -0.53
C TYR A 182 -3.96 15.69 -0.96
N GLN A 183 -2.87 16.41 -0.67
CA GLN A 183 -2.65 17.79 -1.11
C GLN A 183 -1.22 17.89 -1.64
N GLN A 184 -1.07 17.90 -2.96
CA GLN A 184 0.23 17.90 -3.66
C GLN A 184 1.05 16.61 -3.51
N ALA A 185 0.39 15.45 -3.44
CA ALA A 185 1.10 14.18 -3.42
C ALA A 185 1.87 13.93 -4.74
N ASP A 186 3.04 13.29 -4.64
CA ASP A 186 3.76 12.77 -5.81
C ASP A 186 2.99 11.62 -6.45
N THR A 187 2.23 11.91 -7.49
CA THR A 187 1.49 10.92 -8.28
C THR A 187 2.18 10.58 -9.59
N GLY A 188 3.53 10.55 -9.61
CA GLY A 188 4.31 10.09 -10.74
C GLY A 188 3.99 8.64 -11.13
N GLY A 189 3.93 8.37 -12.44
CA GLY A 189 3.49 7.07 -12.95
C GLY A 189 1.99 6.80 -12.72
N TYR A 190 1.61 5.53 -12.75
CA TYR A 190 0.23 5.09 -12.61
C TYR A 190 0.01 4.48 -11.23
N GLN A 191 -0.47 5.32 -10.32
CA GLN A 191 -0.65 4.95 -8.91
C GLN A 191 -2.13 4.79 -8.55
N ILE A 192 -2.46 3.78 -7.74
CA ILE A 192 -3.81 3.58 -7.19
C ILE A 192 -3.76 3.45 -5.66
N LEU A 193 -4.89 3.69 -4.97
CA LEU A 193 -4.97 3.43 -3.53
C LEU A 193 -4.90 1.93 -3.22
N LEU A 194 -4.20 1.59 -2.14
CA LEU A 194 -4.16 0.24 -1.62
C LEU A 194 -5.36 -0.08 -0.76
N ASN A 195 -6.12 -1.06 -1.23
CA ASN A 195 -7.16 -1.76 -0.52
C ASN A 195 -6.61 -3.06 0.08
N TYR A 196 -5.75 -2.92 1.10
CA TYR A 196 -5.15 -4.06 1.78
C TYR A 196 -6.20 -5.11 2.16
N ARG A 197 -5.84 -6.38 2.02
CA ARG A 197 -6.63 -7.50 2.53
C ARG A 197 -6.50 -7.47 4.05
N THR A 198 -7.63 -7.37 4.75
CA THR A 198 -7.73 -7.30 6.21
C THR A 198 -7.60 -8.72 6.77
N GLY A 199 -6.73 -8.97 7.75
CA GLY A 199 -6.56 -10.31 8.31
C GLY A 199 -5.16 -10.52 8.88
N GLN A 200 -4.95 -11.66 9.55
CA GLN A 200 -3.63 -12.01 10.12
C GLN A 200 -2.60 -12.39 9.05
N LYS A 201 -3.05 -12.94 7.90
CA LYS A 201 -2.20 -13.39 6.80
C LYS A 201 -2.75 -12.98 5.45
N LEU A 202 -1.86 -12.61 4.52
CA LEU A 202 -2.18 -12.34 3.12
C LEU A 202 -2.59 -13.62 2.38
N ALA A 203 -1.77 -14.66 2.51
CA ALA A 203 -1.83 -15.94 1.82
C ALA A 203 -1.18 -17.01 2.71
N ASP A 204 -1.17 -18.26 2.25
CA ASP A 204 -0.34 -19.31 2.85
C ASP A 204 1.14 -18.93 2.71
N SER A 205 1.95 -19.29 3.71
CA SER A 205 3.41 -19.08 3.67
C SER A 205 4.16 -20.35 4.11
N VAL A 206 5.33 -20.54 3.53
CA VAL A 206 6.31 -21.61 3.83
C VAL A 206 7.70 -20.99 3.91
N THR A 207 8.64 -21.63 4.60
CA THR A 207 10.01 -21.11 4.67
C THR A 207 10.88 -21.57 3.52
N LEU A 208 12.03 -20.93 3.34
CA LEU A 208 13.06 -21.40 2.41
C LEU A 208 13.50 -22.84 2.73
N THR A 209 13.74 -23.14 4.01
CA THR A 209 14.07 -24.51 4.45
C THR A 209 12.97 -25.50 4.09
N ASP A 210 11.68 -25.15 4.23
CA ASP A 210 10.58 -26.05 3.84
C ASP A 210 10.65 -26.45 2.36
N VAL A 211 11.04 -25.51 1.48
CA VAL A 211 11.20 -25.80 0.05
C VAL A 211 12.42 -26.69 -0.20
N PHE A 212 13.57 -26.38 0.41
CA PHE A 212 14.79 -27.17 0.20
C PHE A 212 14.67 -28.60 0.73
N GLU A 213 13.93 -28.79 1.82
CA GLU A 213 13.67 -30.10 2.42
C GLU A 213 12.46 -30.85 1.82
N ASP A 214 11.87 -30.35 0.73
CA ASP A 214 10.74 -30.99 0.04
C ASP A 214 9.52 -31.20 0.97
N ARG A 215 9.29 -30.27 1.90
CA ARG A 215 8.18 -30.30 2.88
C ARG A 215 6.94 -29.51 2.43
N VAL A 216 7.02 -28.85 1.28
CA VAL A 216 5.92 -28.04 0.75
C VAL A 216 4.90 -28.93 0.04
N ASP A 217 3.63 -28.82 0.43
CA ASP A 217 2.55 -29.48 -0.30
C ASP A 217 2.49 -28.92 -1.74
N PRO A 218 2.62 -29.77 -2.79
CA PRO A 218 2.54 -29.33 -4.17
C PRO A 218 1.25 -28.56 -4.52
N SER A 219 0.15 -28.80 -3.79
CA SER A 219 -1.12 -28.08 -3.96
C SER A 219 -1.06 -26.60 -3.57
N LEU A 220 -0.05 -26.21 -2.78
CA LEU A 220 0.24 -24.82 -2.43
C LEU A 220 1.02 -24.09 -3.53
N VAL A 221 1.64 -24.81 -4.47
CA VAL A 221 2.46 -24.22 -5.54
C VAL A 221 1.73 -24.24 -6.88
N LYS A 222 1.06 -25.35 -7.18
CA LYS A 222 0.43 -25.59 -8.48
C LYS A 222 -0.63 -24.55 -8.83
N ASP A 223 -0.56 -24.01 -10.04
CA ASP A 223 -1.51 -23.02 -10.58
C ASP A 223 -1.65 -21.72 -9.73
N ARG A 224 -0.63 -21.44 -8.89
CA ARG A 224 -0.56 -20.24 -8.03
C ARG A 224 0.54 -19.28 -8.46
N ILE A 225 0.47 -18.06 -7.93
CA ILE A 225 1.55 -17.09 -7.91
C ILE A 225 2.42 -17.40 -6.68
N VAL A 226 3.68 -17.72 -6.89
CA VAL A 226 4.65 -17.94 -5.80
C VAL A 226 5.51 -16.69 -5.67
N LEU A 227 5.48 -16.06 -4.50
CA LEU A 227 6.28 -14.89 -4.17
C LEU A 227 7.43 -15.31 -3.26
N ILE A 228 8.66 -15.08 -3.67
CA ILE A 228 9.85 -15.42 -2.89
C ILE A 228 10.50 -14.13 -2.42
N GLY A 229 10.69 -13.96 -1.12
CA GLY A 229 11.33 -12.76 -0.59
C GLY A 229 11.72 -12.90 0.87
N VAL A 230 12.45 -11.89 1.34
CA VAL A 230 13.06 -11.91 2.66
C VAL A 230 12.07 -11.36 3.69
N SER A 231 11.96 -12.03 4.83
CA SER A 231 11.11 -11.59 5.95
C SER A 231 11.90 -11.33 7.23
N ASP A 232 13.23 -11.45 7.19
CA ASP A 232 14.12 -11.14 8.31
C ASP A 232 14.10 -9.63 8.64
N PRO A 233 13.80 -9.23 9.89
CA PRO A 233 13.85 -7.84 10.30
C PRO A 233 15.23 -7.17 10.26
N ALA A 234 16.32 -7.95 10.25
CA ALA A 234 17.67 -7.43 10.06
C ALA A 234 17.89 -6.91 8.63
N GLU A 235 17.08 -7.37 7.69
CA GLU A 235 17.11 -6.95 6.30
C GLU A 235 16.24 -5.70 6.11
N ASN A 236 16.76 -4.71 5.37
CA ASN A 236 16.14 -3.38 5.24
C ASN A 236 14.91 -3.36 4.30
N ASP A 237 14.21 -4.49 4.15
CA ASP A 237 13.04 -4.67 3.27
C ASP A 237 11.72 -4.69 4.07
N LEU A 238 11.62 -3.80 5.06
CA LEU A 238 10.48 -3.68 5.95
C LEU A 238 9.79 -2.32 5.81
N PHE A 239 8.48 -2.34 5.56
CA PHE A 239 7.68 -1.15 5.30
C PHE A 239 6.62 -0.90 6.37
N SER A 240 6.43 0.37 6.71
CA SER A 240 5.27 0.76 7.52
C SER A 240 4.02 0.69 6.66
N THR A 241 2.98 0.04 7.16
CA THR A 241 1.68 -0.07 6.48
C THR A 241 0.58 0.41 7.42
N PRO A 242 -0.68 0.54 6.96
CA PRO A 242 -1.80 0.80 7.85
C PRO A 242 -1.96 -0.21 8.99
N TYR A 243 -1.27 -1.37 8.99
CA TYR A 243 -1.30 -2.36 10.06
C TYR A 243 -0.12 -2.27 11.04
N SER A 244 0.90 -1.46 10.73
CA SER A 244 2.12 -1.36 11.54
C SER A 244 1.97 -0.63 12.88
N SER A 245 0.76 -0.19 13.22
CA SER A 245 0.44 0.44 14.52
C SER A 245 -0.21 -0.51 15.53
N GLN A 246 -0.28 -1.82 15.22
CA GLN A 246 -0.72 -2.83 16.21
C GLN A 246 0.45 -3.31 17.07
N GLY A 247 0.33 -3.18 18.40
CA GLY A 247 1.27 -3.75 19.39
C GLY A 247 2.19 -2.73 20.07
N GLU A 248 2.93 -3.18 21.09
CA GLU A 248 3.97 -2.39 21.79
C GLU A 248 5.22 -2.15 20.91
N VAL A 249 5.36 -2.93 19.84
CA VAL A 249 6.44 -2.82 18.83
C VAL A 249 5.78 -2.56 17.48
N LEU A 250 6.23 -1.51 16.77
CA LEU A 250 5.77 -1.21 15.40
C LEU A 250 6.15 -2.36 14.45
N GLN A 251 5.25 -3.31 14.23
CA GLN A 251 5.47 -4.42 13.30
C GLN A 251 5.39 -3.91 11.85
N LYS A 252 6.55 -3.72 11.23
CA LYS A 252 6.63 -3.44 9.78
C LYS A 252 6.32 -4.71 8.98
N MET A 253 5.82 -4.52 7.76
CA MET A 253 5.48 -5.61 6.84
C MET A 253 6.64 -5.85 5.86
N PRO A 254 7.04 -7.12 5.61
CA PRO A 254 8.02 -7.45 4.57
C PRO A 254 7.61 -6.95 3.18
N GLY A 255 8.56 -6.49 2.37
CA GLY A 255 8.35 -5.97 1.02
C GLY A 255 7.58 -6.95 0.14
N VAL A 256 7.99 -8.22 0.14
CA VAL A 256 7.33 -9.30 -0.59
C VAL A 256 5.84 -9.45 -0.24
N VAL A 257 5.48 -9.24 1.03
CA VAL A 257 4.09 -9.30 1.50
C VAL A 257 3.32 -8.06 1.04
N VAL A 258 3.96 -6.88 1.01
CA VAL A 258 3.36 -5.67 0.42
C VAL A 258 3.08 -5.86 -1.07
N HIS A 259 4.05 -6.36 -1.84
CA HIS A 259 3.87 -6.71 -3.26
C HIS A 259 2.73 -7.73 -3.44
N GLY A 260 2.67 -8.75 -2.60
CA GLY A 260 1.59 -9.73 -2.62
C GLY A 260 0.20 -9.15 -2.30
N HIS A 261 0.09 -8.15 -1.42
CA HIS A 261 -1.16 -7.42 -1.22
C HIS A 261 -1.61 -6.67 -2.47
N ILE A 262 -0.66 -6.08 -3.22
CA ILE A 262 -0.96 -5.40 -4.48
C ILE A 262 -1.44 -6.40 -5.53
N VAL A 263 -0.72 -7.52 -5.69
CA VAL A 263 -1.13 -8.62 -6.59
C VAL A 263 -2.53 -9.12 -6.22
N SER A 264 -2.76 -9.45 -4.94
CA SER A 264 -4.07 -9.90 -4.45
C SER A 264 -5.18 -8.88 -4.73
N GLN A 265 -4.91 -7.58 -4.58
CA GLN A 265 -5.86 -6.54 -4.93
C GLN A 265 -6.16 -6.52 -6.43
N LEU A 266 -5.15 -6.54 -7.30
CA LEU A 266 -5.35 -6.54 -8.75
C LEU A 266 -6.17 -7.75 -9.19
N LEU A 267 -5.78 -8.96 -8.75
CA LEU A 267 -6.50 -10.20 -9.07
C LEU A 267 -7.93 -10.18 -8.54
N SER A 268 -8.14 -9.78 -7.27
CA SER A 268 -9.48 -9.76 -6.68
C SER A 268 -10.39 -8.73 -7.35
N THR A 269 -9.81 -7.63 -7.83
CA THR A 269 -10.55 -6.60 -8.54
C THR A 269 -11.01 -7.12 -9.91
N VAL A 270 -10.11 -7.73 -10.66
CA VAL A 270 -10.38 -8.20 -12.04
C VAL A 270 -11.23 -9.48 -12.06
N LEU A 271 -10.95 -10.45 -11.19
CA LEU A 271 -11.59 -11.77 -11.20
C LEU A 271 -12.84 -11.84 -10.31
N ASP A 272 -12.79 -11.19 -9.14
CA ASP A 272 -13.83 -11.34 -8.11
C ASP A 272 -14.72 -10.09 -8.00
N GLY A 273 -14.44 -9.04 -8.78
CA GLY A 273 -15.18 -7.77 -8.72
C GLY A 273 -14.98 -6.99 -7.41
N ARG A 274 -13.91 -7.25 -6.66
CA ARG A 274 -13.62 -6.53 -5.41
C ARG A 274 -13.43 -5.04 -5.71
N PRO A 275 -14.19 -4.12 -5.08
CA PRO A 275 -14.09 -2.70 -5.41
C PRO A 275 -12.73 -2.09 -5.05
N LEU A 276 -12.26 -1.19 -5.90
CA LEU A 276 -11.15 -0.28 -5.62
C LEU A 276 -11.59 0.80 -4.63
N LEU A 277 -10.65 1.33 -3.85
CA LEU A 277 -10.93 2.51 -3.05
C LEU A 277 -11.06 3.72 -3.97
N GLY A 278 -12.22 4.36 -3.92
CA GLY A 278 -12.49 5.63 -4.57
C GLY A 278 -12.30 6.80 -3.62
N PHE A 279 -12.35 8.00 -4.18
CA PHE A 279 -12.31 9.27 -3.46
C PHE A 279 -13.24 10.26 -4.14
N TRP A 280 -13.65 11.28 -3.39
CA TRP A 280 -14.48 12.35 -3.92
C TRP A 280 -13.67 13.29 -4.81
N SER A 281 -14.40 13.97 -5.69
CA SER A 281 -13.86 15.09 -6.43
C SER A 281 -13.70 16.31 -5.51
N GLU A 282 -12.80 17.20 -5.87
CA GLU A 282 -12.44 18.36 -5.04
C GLU A 282 -13.64 19.24 -4.66
N TRP A 283 -14.62 19.42 -5.56
CA TRP A 283 -15.81 20.22 -5.25
C TRP A 283 -16.73 19.54 -4.24
N GLU A 284 -16.85 18.21 -4.26
CA GLU A 284 -17.62 17.45 -3.28
C GLU A 284 -16.99 17.59 -1.88
N GLU A 285 -15.65 17.56 -1.81
CA GLU A 285 -14.92 17.79 -0.57
C GLU A 285 -15.07 19.22 -0.04
N ILE A 286 -15.05 20.23 -0.91
CA ILE A 286 -15.30 21.62 -0.53
C ILE A 286 -16.71 21.76 0.06
N LEU A 287 -17.73 21.20 -0.60
CA LEU A 287 -19.10 21.23 -0.08
C LEU A 287 -19.21 20.52 1.27
N TRP A 288 -18.50 19.41 1.44
CA TRP A 288 -18.44 18.68 2.70
C TRP A 288 -17.84 19.50 3.84
N ILE A 289 -16.70 20.17 3.58
CA ILE A 289 -16.05 21.05 4.56
C ILE A 289 -16.93 22.25 4.90
N LEU A 290 -17.53 22.90 3.89
CA LEU A 290 -18.44 24.03 4.09
C LEU A 290 -19.69 23.63 4.88
N GLY A 291 -20.25 22.45 4.60
CA GLY A 291 -21.38 21.91 5.35
C GLY A 291 -21.08 21.79 6.84
N TRP A 292 -19.92 21.24 7.20
CA TRP A 292 -19.51 21.10 8.60
C TRP A 292 -19.12 22.42 9.27
N ALA A 293 -18.56 23.38 8.51
CA ALA A 293 -18.34 24.74 9.00
C ALA A 293 -19.68 25.42 9.39
N LEU A 294 -20.72 25.27 8.57
CA LEU A 294 -22.05 25.80 8.83
C LEU A 294 -22.70 25.16 10.06
N VAL A 295 -22.49 23.85 10.27
CA VAL A 295 -22.95 23.16 11.49
C VAL A 295 -22.25 23.74 12.73
N GLY A 296 -20.93 23.92 12.70
CA GLY A 296 -20.18 24.52 13.81
C GLY A 296 -20.63 25.95 14.15
N GLY A 297 -20.85 26.77 13.11
CA GLY A 297 -21.41 28.12 13.27
C GLY A 297 -22.83 28.11 13.86
N SER A 298 -23.69 27.20 13.38
CA SER A 298 -25.07 27.06 13.85
C SER A 298 -25.16 26.61 15.32
N LEU A 299 -24.30 25.66 15.74
CA LEU A 299 -24.19 25.24 17.13
C LEU A 299 -23.78 26.41 18.02
N THR A 300 -22.78 27.17 17.60
CA THR A 300 -22.27 28.33 18.35
C THR A 300 -23.32 29.45 18.48
N TRP A 301 -24.10 29.70 17.41
CA TRP A 301 -25.19 30.68 17.47
C TRP A 301 -26.28 30.24 18.45
N LYS A 302 -26.77 29.00 18.33
CA LYS A 302 -27.93 28.53 19.11
C LYS A 302 -27.60 28.24 20.57
N ILE A 303 -26.40 27.76 20.87
CA ILE A 303 -26.03 27.26 22.20
C ILE A 303 -25.17 28.30 22.95
N ARG A 304 -25.77 28.93 23.96
CA ARG A 304 -25.06 29.91 24.80
C ARG A 304 -24.32 29.32 25.99
N HIS A 305 -24.65 28.11 26.42
CA HIS A 305 -23.96 27.46 27.54
C HIS A 305 -22.68 26.75 27.06
N PRO A 306 -21.48 27.10 27.56
CA PRO A 306 -20.21 26.59 27.02
C PRO A 306 -20.05 25.07 27.13
N LEU A 307 -20.50 24.45 28.22
CA LEU A 307 -20.45 22.98 28.36
C LEU A 307 -21.34 22.27 27.34
N VAL A 308 -22.55 22.80 27.07
CA VAL A 308 -23.48 22.20 26.12
C VAL A 308 -22.93 22.36 24.70
N LEU A 309 -22.28 23.49 24.40
CA LEU A 309 -21.61 23.71 23.12
C LEU A 309 -20.44 22.72 22.93
N GLY A 310 -19.62 22.52 23.96
CA GLY A 310 -18.53 21.54 23.95
C GLY A 310 -19.02 20.12 23.68
N LEU A 311 -20.01 19.65 24.46
CA LEU A 311 -20.60 18.31 24.27
C LEU A 311 -21.25 18.15 22.89
N SER A 312 -21.96 19.18 22.40
CA SER A 312 -22.56 19.16 21.07
C SER A 312 -21.51 19.10 19.96
N THR A 313 -20.38 19.79 20.13
CA THR A 313 -19.26 19.76 19.18
C THR A 313 -18.61 18.37 19.17
N ILE A 314 -18.40 17.75 20.33
CA ILE A 314 -17.91 16.37 20.44
C ILE A 314 -18.86 15.39 19.75
N GLY A 315 -20.17 15.52 19.99
CA GLY A 315 -21.18 14.70 19.32
C GLY A 315 -21.13 14.86 17.80
N ALA A 316 -21.01 16.09 17.30
CA ALA A 316 -20.87 16.36 15.87
C ALA A 316 -19.57 15.78 15.28
N LEU A 317 -18.44 15.82 16.01
CA LEU A 317 -17.19 15.18 15.58
C LEU A 317 -17.32 13.67 15.46
N ILE A 318 -18.04 13.02 16.40
CA ILE A 318 -18.34 11.58 16.31
C ILE A 318 -19.15 11.29 15.05
N VAL A 319 -20.10 12.16 14.69
CA VAL A 319 -20.88 12.03 13.44
C VAL A 319 -20.01 12.20 12.20
N VAL A 320 -19.12 13.21 12.15
CA VAL A 320 -18.17 13.39 11.03
C VAL A 320 -17.34 12.12 10.83
N PHE A 321 -16.75 11.60 11.90
CA PHE A 321 -15.95 10.38 11.86
C PHE A 321 -16.80 9.17 11.46
N GLY A 322 -18.01 9.03 12.02
CA GLY A 322 -18.93 7.93 11.73
C GLY A 322 -19.35 7.90 10.26
N ILE A 323 -19.65 9.06 9.66
CA ILE A 323 -19.97 9.16 8.23
C ILE A 323 -18.75 8.82 7.38
N GLY A 324 -17.58 9.39 7.69
CA GLY A 324 -16.34 9.07 6.98
C GLY A 324 -15.99 7.58 7.06
N PHE A 325 -16.13 6.98 8.23
CA PHE A 325 -15.91 5.55 8.43
C PHE A 325 -16.92 4.71 7.66
N PHE A 326 -18.21 5.07 7.70
CA PHE A 326 -19.24 4.38 6.95
C PHE A 326 -18.94 4.39 5.44
N ILE A 327 -18.64 5.57 4.86
CA ILE A 327 -18.27 5.68 3.44
C ILE A 327 -17.02 4.85 3.13
N PHE A 328 -16.05 4.81 4.05
CA PHE A 328 -14.85 3.97 3.92
C PHE A 328 -15.15 2.47 3.90
N THR A 329 -16.13 1.99 4.67
CA THR A 329 -16.58 0.59 4.56
C THR A 329 -17.23 0.28 3.22
N GLN A 330 -17.79 1.29 2.55
CA GLN A 330 -18.32 1.25 1.18
C GLN A 330 -17.27 1.60 0.12
N TYR A 331 -15.98 1.46 0.45
CA TYR A 331 -14.85 1.67 -0.45
C TYR A 331 -14.64 3.13 -0.92
N GLY A 332 -15.25 4.12 -0.25
CA GLY A 332 -14.99 5.54 -0.51
C GLY A 332 -14.10 6.16 0.56
N TRP A 333 -13.05 6.86 0.18
CA TRP A 333 -12.22 7.63 1.11
C TRP A 333 -12.52 9.11 0.98
N ILE A 334 -12.97 9.73 2.08
CA ILE A 334 -13.29 11.15 2.16
C ILE A 334 -12.48 11.84 3.28
N PRO A 335 -12.25 13.16 3.20
CA PRO A 335 -11.60 13.91 4.26
C PRO A 335 -12.42 13.89 5.56
N VAL A 336 -11.75 13.63 6.68
CA VAL A 336 -12.33 13.66 8.03
C VAL A 336 -11.71 14.76 8.87
N VAL A 337 -10.40 14.97 8.72
CA VAL A 337 -9.64 15.95 9.51
C VAL A 337 -10.04 17.38 9.15
N ALA A 338 -10.05 17.73 7.86
CA ALA A 338 -10.46 19.06 7.39
C ALA A 338 -11.87 19.49 7.85
N PRO A 339 -12.94 18.70 7.65
CA PRO A 339 -14.27 19.05 8.14
C PRO A 339 -14.37 19.07 9.68
N ALA A 340 -13.61 18.22 10.39
CA ALA A 340 -13.53 18.27 11.84
C ALA A 340 -12.94 19.59 12.33
N PHE A 341 -11.85 20.08 11.70
CA PHE A 341 -11.28 21.40 11.99
C PHE A 341 -12.26 22.52 11.68
N ALA A 342 -12.92 22.48 10.52
CA ALA A 342 -13.92 23.46 10.14
C ALA A 342 -15.07 23.53 11.16
N LEU A 343 -15.57 22.38 11.61
CA LEU A 343 -16.61 22.24 12.63
C LEU A 343 -16.20 22.82 13.98
N MET A 344 -14.98 22.56 14.46
CA MET A 344 -14.56 22.94 15.81
C MET A 344 -14.00 24.37 15.91
N SER A 345 -13.54 24.96 14.81
CA SER A 345 -12.89 26.27 14.79
C SER A 345 -13.73 27.37 15.46
N ILE A 346 -14.99 27.55 15.03
CA ILE A 346 -15.88 28.60 15.56
C ILE A 346 -16.26 28.36 17.03
N PRO A 347 -16.69 27.14 17.46
CA PRO A 347 -16.93 26.85 18.86
C PRO A 347 -15.73 27.12 19.78
N ILE A 348 -14.51 26.73 19.35
CA ILE A 348 -13.30 26.93 20.14
C ILE A 348 -13.04 28.42 20.38
N VAL A 349 -13.05 29.24 19.32
CA VAL A 349 -12.84 30.69 19.46
C VAL A 349 -13.89 31.31 20.39
N ASN A 350 -15.15 30.92 20.25
CA ASN A 350 -16.22 31.46 21.08
C ASN A 350 -16.06 31.11 22.57
N ILE A 351 -15.72 29.85 22.88
CA ILE A 351 -15.48 29.41 24.26
C ILE A 351 -14.27 30.13 24.86
N SER A 352 -13.18 30.27 24.10
CA SER A 352 -11.99 31.00 24.54
C SER A 352 -12.28 32.45 24.88
N LEU A 353 -13.07 33.16 24.05
CA LEU A 353 -13.46 34.55 24.33
C LEU A 353 -14.30 34.67 25.61
N ARG A 354 -15.29 33.78 25.80
CA ARG A 354 -16.12 33.78 27.01
C ARG A 354 -15.33 33.47 28.29
N LEU A 355 -14.36 32.56 28.20
CA LEU A 355 -13.46 32.27 29.33
C LEU A 355 -12.58 33.47 29.66
N LEU A 356 -12.07 34.16 28.64
CA LEU A 356 -11.26 35.37 28.83
C LEU A 356 -12.07 36.50 29.48
N GLU A 357 -13.31 36.73 29.02
CA GLU A 357 -14.24 37.68 29.64
C GLU A 357 -14.53 37.32 31.10
N PHE A 358 -14.76 36.04 31.40
CA PHE A 358 -15.00 35.57 32.76
C PHE A 358 -13.79 35.77 33.69
N ILE A 359 -12.59 35.42 33.24
CA ILE A 359 -11.35 35.60 34.00
C ILE A 359 -11.08 37.10 34.23
N LEU A 360 -11.25 37.92 33.20
CA LEU A 360 -11.07 39.37 33.31
C LEU A 360 -12.03 39.96 34.35
N ASN A 361 -13.30 39.54 34.35
CA ASN A 361 -14.27 39.98 35.34
C ASN A 361 -13.89 39.56 36.77
N ILE A 362 -13.35 38.35 36.96
CA ILE A 362 -12.85 37.91 38.28
C ILE A 362 -11.65 38.76 38.72
N LEU A 363 -10.67 39.00 37.84
CA LEU A 363 -9.49 39.80 38.15
C LEU A 363 -9.85 41.24 38.48
N ILE A 364 -10.76 41.85 37.71
CA ILE A 364 -11.28 43.19 37.98
C ILE A 364 -11.99 43.21 39.34
N HIS A 365 -12.82 42.21 39.65
CA HIS A 365 -13.52 42.15 40.93
C HIS A 365 -12.55 42.00 42.11
N ALA A 366 -11.56 41.10 41.99
CA ALA A 366 -10.52 40.90 43.00
C ALA A 366 -9.68 42.17 43.23
N TRP A 367 -9.28 42.84 42.15
CA TRP A 367 -8.57 44.12 42.23
C TRP A 367 -9.40 45.21 42.90
N LEU A 368 -10.69 45.32 42.56
CA LEU A 368 -11.59 46.28 43.22
C LEU A 368 -11.76 45.99 44.71
N THR A 369 -11.81 44.72 45.13
CA THR A 369 -11.93 44.33 46.55
C THR A 369 -10.64 44.47 47.36
N GLU A 370 -9.47 44.52 46.73
CA GLU A 370 -8.19 44.75 47.42
C GLU A 370 -7.87 46.26 47.60
N PHE A 371 -8.40 47.12 46.73
CA PHE A 371 -8.09 48.56 46.72
C PHE A 371 -9.19 49.47 47.26
N PHE A 372 -10.41 48.96 47.48
CA PHE A 372 -11.53 49.64 48.15
C PHE A 372 -12.06 48.79 49.28
#